data_AF-A0A7Y0R1A1-F1
#
_entry.id   AF-A0A7Y0R1A1-F1
#
_cell.length_a   1.000
_cell.length_b   1.000
_cell.length_c   1.000
_cell.angle_alpha   90.00
_cell.angle_beta   90.00
_cell.angle_gamma   90.00
#
_symmetry.space_group_name_H-M   'P 1'
#
loop_
_entity.id
_entity.type
_entity.pdbx_description
1 polymer ?
#
loop_
_entity_poly.entity_id
_entity_poly.type
_entity_poly.pdbx_seq_one_letter_code
_entity_poly.pdbx_strand_id
1 'polypeptide(L)'
;LSELSNENQGTKAIGYIAVEMDLSSLRLQQYQEVFSAFLVLILGLGLASVFASRLMHDVTQPITHMKNVVDRIRRGHLDVRIEGKMHGELDQLKNGINAMAVSLSEYHVEMQHSIAQATSDLRETLEQLEIQNVELDIAKKRAQ
;
A
#
# COMPACT_ATOMS: atom_id res chain seq x y z
N LEU A 1 18.31 94.94 -28.13
CA LEU A 1 18.06 94.45 -26.75
C LEU A 1 16.71 93.74 -26.82
N SER A 2 16.57 92.44 -26.70
CA SER A 2 17.45 91.37 -26.25
C SER A 2 16.69 90.07 -26.56
N GLU A 3 17.44 89.04 -26.91
CA GLU A 3 16.97 87.66 -27.08
C GLU A 3 16.18 87.15 -25.87
N LEU A 4 15.30 86.18 -26.10
CA LEU A 4 15.15 84.87 -25.42
C LEU A 4 14.09 84.10 -26.24
N SER A 5 14.48 83.10 -27.04
CA SER A 5 14.31 81.64 -26.78
C SER A 5 12.85 81.24 -26.43
N ASN A 6 12.25 80.16 -26.93
CA ASN A 6 12.77 78.93 -27.48
C ASN A 6 11.61 78.20 -28.20
N GLU A 7 11.98 77.20 -29.01
CA GLU A 7 11.18 76.26 -29.77
C GLU A 7 9.85 75.79 -29.14
N ASN A 8 8.80 75.67 -29.96
CA ASN A 8 8.36 74.33 -30.34
C ASN A 8 7.56 74.39 -31.64
N GLN A 9 8.03 73.67 -32.65
CA GLN A 9 7.34 73.45 -33.90
C GLN A 9 6.05 72.71 -33.59
N GLY A 10 4.95 73.46 -33.47
CA GLY A 10 3.60 72.91 -33.39
C GLY A 10 3.24 72.33 -34.75
N THR A 11 3.71 71.13 -35.04
CA THR A 11 3.31 70.32 -36.18
C THR A 11 1.79 70.31 -36.22
N LYS A 12 1.23 71.10 -37.13
CA LYS A 12 -0.21 71.24 -37.35
C LYS A 12 -0.75 69.85 -37.67
N ALA A 13 -1.40 69.21 -36.71
CA ALA A 13 -2.02 67.91 -36.89
C ALA A 13 -3.20 68.05 -37.87
N ILE A 14 -3.03 67.61 -39.13
CA ILE A 14 -4.03 67.71 -40.21
C ILE A 14 -4.86 66.41 -40.30
N GLY A 15 -5.39 65.94 -39.18
CA GLY A 15 -6.36 64.85 -39.17
C GLY A 15 -6.16 63.84 -38.05
N TYR A 16 -7.26 63.33 -37.53
CA TYR A 16 -7.28 62.18 -36.65
C TYR A 16 -7.70 60.95 -37.45
N ILE A 17 -6.97 59.85 -37.29
CA ILE A 17 -7.40 58.53 -37.77
C ILE A 17 -8.05 57.86 -36.55
N ALA A 18 -9.38 57.79 -36.53
CA ALA A 18 -10.08 56.96 -35.58
C ALA A 18 -9.99 55.51 -36.08
N VAL A 19 -9.11 54.71 -35.50
CA VAL A 19 -9.04 53.27 -35.77
C VAL A 19 -10.00 52.59 -34.79
N GLU A 20 -11.18 52.23 -35.27
CA GLU A 20 -12.09 51.34 -34.53
C GLU A 20 -11.56 49.91 -34.71
N MET A 21 -10.71 49.48 -33.79
CA MET A 21 -10.24 48.11 -33.76
C MET A 21 -11.40 47.22 -33.32
N ASP A 22 -12.02 46.52 -34.27
CA ASP A 22 -13.00 45.49 -33.93
C ASP A 22 -12.28 44.30 -33.27
N LEU A 23 -12.12 44.37 -31.94
CA LEU A 23 -11.59 43.28 -31.11
C LEU A 23 -12.47 42.03 -31.12
N SER A 24 -13.62 42.05 -31.80
CA SER A 24 -14.48 40.88 -31.97
C SER A 24 -13.77 39.76 -32.72
N SER A 25 -12.89 40.09 -33.67
CA SER A 25 -12.09 39.13 -34.43
C SER A 25 -10.99 38.45 -33.60
N LEU A 26 -10.49 39.13 -32.56
CA LEU A 26 -9.49 38.58 -31.61
C LEU A 26 -10.14 37.79 -30.48
N ARG A 27 -11.38 38.15 -30.11
CA ARG A 27 -12.16 37.46 -29.10
C ARG A 27 -12.50 36.04 -29.57
N LEU A 28 -12.92 35.86 -30.83
CA LEU A 28 -13.31 34.54 -31.34
C LEU A 28 -12.16 33.52 -31.30
N GLN A 29 -10.93 33.93 -31.63
CA GLN A 29 -9.74 33.07 -31.54
C GLN A 29 -9.33 32.76 -30.10
N GLN A 30 -9.31 33.76 -29.21
CA GLN A 30 -9.01 33.54 -27.79
C GLN A 30 -9.98 32.56 -27.12
N TYR A 31 -11.27 32.64 -27.45
CA TYR A 31 -12.26 31.69 -26.91
C TYR A 31 -12.01 30.26 -27.37
N GLN A 32 -11.56 30.05 -28.62
CA GLN A 32 -11.19 28.71 -29.10
C GLN A 32 -9.97 28.16 -28.37
N GLU A 33 -8.95 28.98 -28.13
CA GLU A 33 -7.75 28.56 -27.39
C GLU A 33 -8.08 28.23 -25.93
N VAL A 34 -8.81 29.11 -25.23
CA VAL A 34 -9.24 28.89 -23.84
C VAL A 34 -10.12 27.66 -23.74
N PHE A 35 -11.04 27.45 -24.70
CA PHE A 35 -11.87 26.26 -24.75
C PHE A 35 -11.03 24.99 -24.97
N SER A 36 -10.05 25.01 -25.89
CA SER A 36 -9.15 23.88 -26.12
C SER A 36 -8.32 23.56 -24.88
N ALA A 37 -7.79 24.59 -24.20
CA ALA A 37 -7.00 24.43 -22.99
C ALA A 37 -7.85 23.86 -21.85
N PHE A 38 -9.09 24.33 -21.72
CA PHE A 38 -10.04 23.80 -20.75
C PHE A 38 -10.40 22.32 -21.04
N LEU A 39 -10.58 21.96 -22.32
CA LEU A 39 -10.84 20.58 -22.73
C LEU A 39 -9.65 19.67 -22.39
N VAL A 40 -8.43 20.11 -22.70
CA VAL A 40 -7.19 19.39 -22.37
C VAL A 40 -7.02 19.25 -20.86
N LEU A 41 -7.32 20.30 -20.09
CA LEU A 41 -7.28 20.27 -18.63
C LEU A 41 -8.26 19.24 -18.06
N ILE A 42 -9.52 19.26 -18.51
CA ILE A 42 -10.54 18.31 -18.07
C ILE A 42 -10.14 16.89 -18.45
N LEU A 43 -9.66 16.66 -19.66
CA LEU A 43 -9.20 15.34 -20.09
C LEU A 43 -7.99 14.88 -19.27
N GLY A 44 -7.03 15.76 -18.99
CA GLY A 44 -5.88 15.47 -18.15
C GLY A 44 -6.28 15.09 -16.72
N LEU A 45 -7.16 15.88 -16.09
CA LEU A 45 -7.68 15.61 -14.75
C LEU A 45 -8.54 14.35 -14.70
N GLY A 46 -9.35 14.11 -15.75
CA GLY A 46 -10.17 12.91 -15.89
C GLY A 46 -9.32 11.66 -16.01
N LEU A 47 -8.33 11.67 -16.91
CA LEU A 47 -7.38 10.57 -17.05
C LEU A 47 -6.59 10.34 -15.76
N ALA A 48 -6.06 11.40 -15.14
CA ALA A 48 -5.34 11.31 -13.88
C ALA A 48 -6.21 10.71 -12.77
N SER A 49 -7.48 11.13 -12.65
CA SER A 49 -8.42 10.58 -11.68
C SER A 49 -8.72 9.10 -11.95
N VAL A 50 -8.92 8.72 -13.22
CA VAL A 50 -9.14 7.32 -13.60
C VAL A 50 -7.92 6.46 -13.26
N PHE A 51 -6.71 6.93 -13.60
CA PHE A 51 -5.47 6.24 -13.27
C PHE A 51 -5.24 6.12 -11.78
N ALA A 52 -5.43 7.19 -11.02
CA ALA A 52 -5.31 7.18 -9.56
C ALA A 52 -6.30 6.21 -8.92
N SER A 53 -7.56 6.23 -9.37
CA SER A 53 -8.59 5.31 -8.88
C SER A 53 -8.27 3.86 -9.22
N ARG A 54 -7.77 3.58 -10.44
CA ARG A 54 -7.33 2.24 -10.82
C ARG A 54 -6.17 1.76 -9.95
N LEU A 55 -5.15 2.59 -9.77
CA LEU A 55 -3.98 2.24 -8.97
C LEU A 55 -4.37 1.97 -7.50
N MET A 56 -5.28 2.76 -6.95
CA MET A 56 -5.80 2.58 -5.59
C MET A 56 -6.48 1.22 -5.41
N HIS A 57 -7.32 0.81 -6.38
CA HIS A 57 -8.06 -0.45 -6.32
C HIS A 57 -7.19 -1.67 -6.67
N ASP A 58 -6.33 -1.55 -7.69
CA ASP A 58 -5.57 -2.67 -8.22
C ASP A 58 -4.29 -2.95 -7.41
N VAL A 59 -3.80 -1.97 -6.63
CA VAL A 59 -2.52 -2.08 -5.89
C VAL A 59 -2.67 -1.72 -4.42
N THR A 60 -3.07 -0.48 -4.10
CA THR A 60 -3.06 0.03 -2.72
C THR A 60 -3.97 -0.76 -1.79
N GLN A 61 -5.18 -1.07 -2.26
CA GLN A 61 -6.17 -1.82 -1.48
C GLN A 61 -5.72 -3.27 -1.22
N PRO A 62 -5.30 -4.05 -2.24
CA PRO A 62 -4.65 -5.35 -2.05
C PRO A 62 -3.50 -5.35 -1.05
N ILE A 63 -2.54 -4.43 -1.19
CA ILE A 63 -1.36 -4.37 -0.31
C ILE A 63 -1.78 -4.12 1.14
N THR A 64 -2.72 -3.19 1.35
CA THR A 64 -3.25 -2.90 2.69
C THR A 64 -3.93 -4.12 3.29
N HIS A 65 -4.68 -4.87 2.49
CA HIS A 65 -5.29 -6.12 2.94
C HIS A 65 -4.24 -7.18 3.30
N MET A 66 -3.22 -7.38 2.46
CA MET A 66 -2.11 -8.31 2.74
C MET A 66 -1.37 -7.93 4.03
N LYS A 67 -1.09 -6.65 4.25
CA LYS A 67 -0.50 -6.15 5.51
C LYS A 67 -1.33 -6.58 6.72
N ASN A 68 -2.65 -6.41 6.66
CA ASN A 68 -3.54 -6.79 7.75
C ASN A 68 -3.54 -8.31 7.98
N VAL A 69 -3.49 -9.12 6.93
CA VAL A 69 -3.37 -10.58 7.05
C VAL A 69 -2.04 -10.97 7.70
N VAL A 70 -0.92 -10.41 7.27
CA VAL A 70 0.40 -10.65 7.87
C VAL A 70 0.41 -10.29 9.35
N ASP A 71 -0.22 -9.17 9.72
CA ASP A 71 -0.34 -8.74 11.11
C ASP A 71 -1.22 -9.70 11.96
N ARG A 72 -2.23 -10.35 11.35
CA ARG A 72 -3.00 -11.43 12.01
C ARG A 72 -2.18 -12.70 12.19
N ILE A 73 -1.42 -13.11 11.17
CA ILE A 73 -0.49 -14.25 11.24
C ILE A 73 0.52 -14.03 12.37
N ARG A 74 1.09 -12.81 12.46
CA ARG A 74 2.02 -12.41 13.53
C ARG A 74 1.43 -12.56 14.94
N ARG A 75 0.12 -12.39 15.09
CA ARG A 75 -0.61 -12.59 16.36
C ARG A 75 -0.96 -14.05 16.66
N GLY A 76 -0.57 -15.00 15.80
CA GLY A 76 -0.86 -16.42 15.95
C GLY A 76 -2.16 -16.88 15.30
N HIS A 77 -2.88 -16.00 14.60
CA HIS A 77 -4.04 -16.41 13.78
C HIS A 77 -3.54 -16.96 12.45
N LEU A 78 -3.18 -18.25 12.42
CA LEU A 78 -2.57 -18.93 11.26
C LEU A 78 -3.61 -19.56 10.32
N ASP A 79 -4.90 -19.44 10.63
CA ASP A 79 -6.04 -19.88 9.83
C ASP A 79 -6.42 -18.88 8.73
N VAL A 80 -5.85 -17.67 8.78
CA VAL A 80 -6.19 -16.57 7.88
C VAL A 80 -5.56 -16.76 6.51
N ARG A 81 -6.33 -16.51 5.45
CA ARG A 81 -5.85 -16.58 4.07
C ARG A 81 -6.23 -15.32 3.32
N ILE A 82 -5.39 -14.92 2.37
CA ILE A 82 -5.70 -13.85 1.43
C ILE A 82 -6.53 -14.47 0.30
N GLU A 83 -7.77 -14.02 0.18
CA GLU A 83 -8.71 -14.45 -0.85
C GLU A 83 -8.77 -13.41 -1.99
N GLY A 84 -9.22 -13.85 -3.16
CA GLY A 84 -9.36 -13.00 -4.33
C GLY A 84 -8.29 -13.19 -5.41
N LYS A 85 -8.63 -12.71 -6.61
CA LYS A 85 -7.72 -12.70 -7.77
C LYS A 85 -6.85 -11.46 -7.70
N MET A 86 -5.54 -11.68 -7.65
CA MET A 86 -4.54 -10.64 -7.80
C MET A 86 -3.92 -10.80 -9.19
N HIS A 87 -3.30 -9.76 -9.71
CA HIS A 87 -2.65 -9.81 -11.03
C HIS A 87 -1.14 -9.59 -10.87
N GLY A 88 -0.35 -10.30 -11.69
CA GLY A 88 1.11 -10.16 -11.72
C GLY A 88 1.78 -10.55 -10.39
N GLU A 89 2.70 -9.70 -9.92
CA GLU A 89 3.52 -9.94 -8.73
C GLU A 89 2.70 -10.01 -7.43
N LEU A 90 1.56 -9.30 -7.37
CA LEU A 90 0.68 -9.35 -6.20
C LEU A 90 0.07 -10.74 -6.01
N ASP A 91 -0.15 -11.52 -7.08
CA ASP A 91 -0.61 -12.91 -6.96
C ASP A 91 0.47 -13.82 -6.40
N GLN A 92 1.71 -13.62 -6.84
CA GLN A 92 2.86 -14.34 -6.28
C GLN A 92 3.04 -14.01 -4.79
N LEU A 93 2.93 -12.74 -4.41
CA LEU A 93 3.02 -12.30 -3.02
C LEU A 93 1.89 -12.89 -2.16
N LYS A 94 0.65 -12.88 -2.68
CA LYS A 94 -0.51 -13.54 -2.05
C LYS A 94 -0.21 -15.01 -1.76
N ASN A 95 0.25 -15.75 -2.77
CA ASN A 95 0.52 -17.17 -2.66
C ASN A 95 1.67 -17.44 -1.67
N GLY A 96 2.72 -16.61 -1.68
CA GLY A 96 3.82 -16.69 -0.71
C GLY A 96 3.38 -16.45 0.72
N ILE A 97 2.53 -15.45 0.99
CA ILE A 97 2.00 -15.19 2.34
C ILE A 97 1.11 -16.34 2.80
N ASN A 98 0.25 -16.87 1.92
CA ASN A 98 -0.61 -18.01 2.24
C ASN A 98 0.22 -19.27 2.57
N ALA A 99 1.28 -19.55 1.80
CA ALA A 99 2.19 -20.65 2.07
C ALA A 99 2.89 -20.49 3.42
N MET A 100 3.39 -19.29 3.74
CA MET A 100 3.98 -18.98 5.04
C MET A 100 3.00 -19.26 6.19
N ALA A 101 1.73 -18.86 6.05
CA ALA A 101 0.70 -19.12 7.07
C ALA A 101 0.48 -20.62 7.30
N VAL A 102 0.49 -21.42 6.22
CA VAL A 102 0.38 -22.89 6.30
C VAL A 102 1.60 -23.47 7.01
N SER A 103 2.82 -23.14 6.57
CA SER A 103 4.05 -23.68 7.15
C SER A 103 4.21 -23.35 8.63
N LEU A 104 3.83 -22.12 9.04
CA LEU A 104 3.82 -21.76 10.46
C LEU A 104 2.80 -22.57 11.26
N SER A 105 1.63 -22.86 10.68
CA SER A 105 0.60 -23.68 11.33
C SER A 105 1.08 -25.11 11.52
N GLU A 106 1.70 -25.69 10.49
CA GLU A 106 2.27 -27.04 10.52
C GLU A 106 3.38 -27.13 11.57
N TYR A 107 4.30 -26.17 11.57
CA TYR A 107 5.39 -26.11 12.55
C TYR A 107 4.86 -26.01 13.99
N HIS A 108 3.80 -25.23 14.23
CA HIS A 108 3.20 -25.14 15.55
C HIS A 108 2.59 -26.48 15.99
N VAL A 109 1.89 -27.18 15.10
CA VAL A 109 1.31 -28.51 15.39
C VAL A 109 2.41 -29.53 15.70
N GLU A 110 3.47 -29.56 14.89
CA GLU A 110 4.60 -30.48 15.07
C GLU A 110 5.34 -30.22 16.40
N MET A 111 5.55 -28.96 16.75
CA MET A 111 6.14 -28.57 18.03
C MET A 111 5.29 -29.06 19.20
N GLN A 112 3.97 -28.88 19.16
CA GLN A 112 3.07 -29.33 20.22
C GLN A 112 3.05 -30.85 20.35
N HIS A 113 3.09 -31.56 19.22
CA HIS A 113 3.22 -33.02 19.21
C HIS A 113 4.52 -33.47 19.88
N SER A 114 5.64 -32.82 19.53
CA SER A 114 6.95 -33.11 20.12
C SER A 114 6.97 -32.87 21.64
N ILE A 115 6.34 -31.79 22.11
CA ILE A 115 6.19 -31.49 23.54
C ILE A 115 5.36 -32.57 24.25
N ALA A 116 4.23 -32.97 23.66
CA ALA A 116 3.38 -34.01 24.22
C ALA A 116 4.11 -35.34 24.34
N GLN A 117 4.90 -35.71 23.32
CA GLN A 117 5.72 -36.92 23.34
C GLN A 117 6.78 -36.86 24.43
N ALA A 118 7.60 -35.81 24.49
CA ALA A 118 8.63 -35.67 25.51
C ALA A 118 8.06 -35.69 26.94
N THR A 119 6.87 -35.12 27.14
CA THR A 119 6.15 -35.15 28.42
C THR A 119 5.67 -36.55 28.77
N SER A 120 5.19 -37.30 27.78
CA SER A 120 4.78 -38.70 27.95
C SER A 120 5.97 -39.58 28.34
N ASP A 121 7.09 -39.45 27.64
CA ASP A 121 8.32 -40.21 27.89
C ASP A 121 8.88 -39.92 29.31
N LEU A 122 8.82 -38.65 29.73
CA LEU A 122 9.20 -38.26 31.10
C LEU A 122 8.29 -38.92 32.14
N ARG A 123 6.97 -38.96 31.89
CA ARG A 123 6.01 -39.59 32.79
C ARG A 123 6.24 -41.09 32.90
N GLU A 124 6.50 -41.76 31.78
CA GLU A 124 6.86 -43.18 31.76
C GLU A 124 8.14 -43.45 32.55
N THR A 125 9.16 -42.59 32.40
CA THR A 125 10.43 -42.70 33.14
C THR A 125 10.19 -42.55 34.66
N LEU A 126 9.33 -41.62 35.08
CA LEU A 126 8.98 -41.45 36.49
C LEU A 126 8.25 -42.67 37.06
N GLU A 127 7.30 -43.23 36.32
CA GLU A 127 6.59 -44.46 36.72
C GLU A 127 7.58 -45.63 36.87
N GLN A 128 8.55 -45.77 35.96
CA GLN A 128 9.60 -46.80 36.07
C GLN A 128 10.51 -46.60 37.29
N LEU A 129 10.89 -45.35 37.59
CA LEU A 129 11.71 -45.04 38.77
C LEU A 129 10.97 -45.28 40.08
N GLU A 130 9.67 -45.03 40.12
CA GLU A 130 8.84 -45.32 41.29
C GLU A 130 8.78 -46.83 41.55
N ILE A 131 8.56 -47.64 40.50
CA ILE A 131 8.58 -49.11 40.59
C ILE A 131 9.93 -49.60 41.12
N GLN A 132 11.04 -49.13 40.55
CA GLN A 132 12.37 -49.53 41.01
C GLN A 132 12.63 -49.15 42.49
N ASN A 133 12.18 -47.98 42.94
CA ASN A 133 12.30 -47.58 44.34
C ASN A 133 11.52 -48.50 45.29
N VAL A 134 10.29 -48.90 44.90
CA VAL A 134 9.49 -49.84 45.68
C VAL A 134 10.17 -51.22 45.75
N GLU A 135 10.70 -51.72 44.63
CA GLU A 135 11.45 -52.98 44.61
C GLU A 135 12.69 -52.95 45.51
N LEU A 136 13.44 -51.84 45.48
CA LEU A 136 14.59 -51.60 46.35
C LEU A 136 14.21 -51.62 47.84
N ASP A 137 13.08 -51.01 48.22
CA ASP A 137 12.59 -51.02 49.61
C ASP A 137 12.24 -52.45 50.07
N ILE A 138 11.58 -53.23 49.20
CA ILE A 138 11.23 -54.63 49.48
C ILE A 138 12.49 -55.48 49.67
N ALA A 139 13.50 -55.30 48.81
CA ALA A 139 14.76 -56.02 48.92
C ALA A 139 15.49 -55.71 50.24
N LYS A 140 15.53 -54.45 50.66
CA LYS A 140 16.12 -54.04 51.94
C LYS A 140 15.41 -54.66 53.14
N LYS A 141 14.07 -54.66 53.15
CA LYS A 141 13.28 -55.30 54.22
C LYS A 141 13.49 -56.80 54.33
N ARG A 142 13.82 -57.49 53.23
CA ARG A 142 14.12 -58.94 53.25
C ARG A 142 15.52 -59.27 53.78
N ALA A 143 16.43 -58.30 53.82
CA ALA A 143 17.81 -58.49 54.25
C ALA A 143 18.07 -58.12 55.73
N GLN A 144 17.10 -57.49 56.41
CA GLN A 144 17.08 -57.29 57.86
C GLN A 144 16.32 -58.42 58.55
#